data_AF-A0AAD1N954-F1
#
_entry.id   AF-A0AAD1N954-F1
#
_cell.length_a   1.000
_cell.length_b   1.000
_cell.length_c   1.000
_cell.angle_alpha   90.00
_cell.angle_beta   90.00
_cell.angle_gamma   90.00
#
_symmetry.space_group_name_H-M   'P 1'
#
loop_
_entity.id
_entity.type
_entity.pdbx_description
1 polymer ?
#
loop_
_entity_poly.entity_id
_entity_poly.type
_entity_poly.pdbx_seq_one_letter_code
_entity_poly.pdbx_strand_id
1 'polypeptide(L)'
;MKRSVLASLLFYKVLLQFYQKSGIMRFFLLFLCIVSVYAKTVDAEYKVTFGLFGTVGKAYAHFESNATNYAISIKAKAAGIAKVFANNRVEEYGSQGTVTKEGILKPKIFYRLKQTSKRRDFKKYIFDYEKKTITLLTDKEKYGVFHTRNKEILSYFTKNDVLTLYYNLHFYLRSNQNLYRFQAVGGSEQDGKIDVKILQGKERAKIQKLLKVDGLYLAVKLYQKIFASKEGQLYVVLGKDNIAKRGLLKDVIFFGDVKGILVKKEVRE
;
A
#
# COMPACT_ATOMS: atom_id res chain seq x y z
N MET A 1 -29.61 -8.37 51.97
CA MET A 1 -28.69 -7.34 51.42
C MET A 1 -29.49 -6.14 50.91
N LYS A 2 -30.16 -5.40 51.81
CA LYS A 2 -31.25 -4.44 51.47
C LYS A 2 -30.99 -3.00 51.97
N ARG A 3 -29.72 -2.59 52.13
CA ARG A 3 -29.38 -1.21 52.56
C ARG A 3 -28.45 -0.42 51.63
N SER A 4 -27.79 -1.00 50.61
CA SER A 4 -26.98 -0.24 49.64
C SER A 4 -27.71 0.14 48.34
N VAL A 5 -28.77 -0.58 47.98
CA VAL A 5 -29.55 -0.32 46.75
C VAL A 5 -30.50 0.87 46.91
N LEU A 6 -30.95 1.16 48.14
CA LEU A 6 -31.89 2.27 48.38
C LEU A 6 -31.20 3.64 48.33
N ALA A 7 -29.92 3.73 48.71
CA ALA A 7 -29.16 4.97 48.69
C ALA A 7 -28.78 5.42 47.26
N SER A 8 -28.47 4.47 46.37
CA SER A 8 -28.16 4.78 44.97
C SER A 8 -29.39 5.23 44.19
N LEU A 9 -30.57 4.66 44.47
CA LEU A 9 -31.83 5.04 43.83
C LEU A 9 -32.33 6.42 44.27
N LEU A 10 -32.12 6.81 45.53
CA LEU A 10 -32.42 8.17 45.99
C LEU A 10 -31.45 9.20 45.40
N PHE A 11 -30.15 8.88 45.33
CA PHE A 11 -29.18 9.76 44.68
C PHE A 11 -29.49 9.96 43.19
N TYR A 12 -29.90 8.89 42.50
CA TYR A 12 -30.30 8.93 41.09
C TYR A 12 -31.57 9.78 40.86
N LYS A 13 -32.57 9.69 41.76
CA LYS A 13 -33.78 10.52 41.68
C LYS A 13 -33.52 12.00 41.93
N VAL A 14 -32.64 12.33 42.88
CA VAL A 14 -32.24 13.72 43.14
C VAL A 14 -31.43 14.29 41.98
N LEU A 15 -30.55 13.48 41.37
CA LEU A 15 -29.84 13.87 40.15
C LEU A 15 -30.79 14.10 38.97
N LEU A 16 -31.80 13.25 38.79
CA LEU A 16 -32.81 13.37 37.72
C LEU A 16 -33.67 14.63 37.88
N GLN A 17 -34.01 15.02 39.10
CA GLN A 17 -34.75 16.26 39.36
C GLN A 17 -33.89 17.51 39.12
N PHE A 18 -32.58 17.45 39.36
CA PHE A 18 -31.65 18.52 38.94
C PHE A 18 -31.42 18.56 37.43
N TYR A 19 -31.45 17.40 36.76
CA TYR A 19 -31.25 17.25 35.31
C TYR A 19 -32.36 17.88 34.45
N GLN A 20 -33.59 17.95 34.96
CA GLN A 20 -34.74 18.45 34.21
C GLN A 20 -34.79 19.99 34.03
N LYS A 21 -33.89 20.75 34.69
CA LYS A 21 -33.95 22.22 34.76
C LYS A 21 -33.00 23.01 33.84
N SER A 22 -32.24 22.35 32.97
CA SER A 22 -31.28 23.04 32.09
C SER A 22 -31.56 22.74 30.62
N GLY A 23 -32.28 23.65 29.95
CA GLY A 23 -32.58 23.60 28.51
C GLY A 23 -31.37 23.78 27.58
N ILE A 24 -30.15 23.78 28.12
CA ILE A 24 -28.90 24.03 27.37
C ILE A 24 -28.22 22.72 26.93
N MET A 25 -28.62 21.57 27.47
CA MET A 25 -27.96 20.28 27.23
C MET A 25 -28.68 19.36 26.22
N ARG A 26 -29.54 19.88 25.33
CA ARG A 26 -30.04 19.09 24.19
C ARG A 26 -29.21 19.28 22.93
N PHE A 27 -28.49 20.41 22.80
CA PHE A 27 -27.60 20.67 21.67
C PHE A 27 -26.23 19.99 21.80
N PHE A 28 -25.75 19.76 23.03
CA PHE A 28 -24.42 19.15 23.25
C PHE A 28 -24.36 17.65 22.92
N LEU A 29 -25.47 16.92 23.09
CA LEU A 29 -25.57 15.50 22.74
C LEU A 29 -25.72 15.25 21.23
N LEU A 30 -26.30 16.21 20.48
CA LEU A 30 -26.34 16.18 19.02
C LEU A 30 -24.99 16.51 18.37
N PHE A 31 -24.15 17.29 19.05
CA PHE A 31 -22.79 17.62 18.59
C PHE A 31 -21.81 16.44 18.75
N LEU A 32 -22.05 15.53 19.69
CA LEU A 32 -21.19 14.38 19.99
C LEU A 32 -21.28 13.23 18.96
N CYS A 33 -22.27 13.23 18.07
CA CYS A 33 -22.42 12.22 17.01
C CYS A 33 -21.90 12.65 15.64
N ILE A 34 -21.39 13.88 15.46
CA ILE A 34 -20.90 14.38 14.17
C ILE A 34 -19.37 14.24 14.03
N VAL A 35 -18.69 13.54 14.94
CA VAL A 35 -17.33 13.05 14.66
C VAL A 35 -17.43 11.84 13.73
N SER A 36 -18.00 12.04 12.55
CA SER A 36 -17.76 11.16 11.41
C SER A 36 -16.26 11.14 11.21
N VAL A 37 -15.64 10.06 11.66
CA VAL A 37 -14.23 9.78 11.40
C VAL A 37 -14.14 9.62 9.88
N TYR A 38 -13.86 10.73 9.20
CA TYR A 38 -13.71 10.77 7.76
C TYR A 38 -12.58 9.82 7.37
N ALA A 39 -12.96 8.77 6.65
CA ALA A 39 -12.04 7.77 6.14
C ALA A 39 -11.74 8.13 4.69
N LYS A 40 -10.53 8.65 4.45
CA LYS A 40 -10.05 8.89 3.10
C LYS A 40 -9.87 7.54 2.40
N THR A 41 -10.53 7.37 1.27
CA THR A 41 -10.45 6.18 0.43
C THR A 41 -10.00 6.56 -0.98
N VAL A 42 -9.05 5.79 -1.53
CA VAL A 42 -8.58 5.93 -2.90
C VAL A 42 -8.61 4.56 -3.58
N ASP A 43 -9.40 4.45 -4.63
CA ASP A 43 -9.46 3.29 -5.50
C ASP A 43 -8.86 3.65 -6.86
N ALA A 44 -8.00 2.78 -7.38
CA ALA A 44 -7.36 2.97 -8.67
C ALA A 44 -7.30 1.67 -9.47
N GLU A 45 -7.79 1.72 -10.70
CA GLU A 45 -7.71 0.62 -11.65
C GLU A 45 -6.66 0.90 -12.71
N TYR A 46 -5.85 -0.11 -13.00
CA TYR A 46 -4.79 -0.05 -13.99
C TYR A 46 -4.96 -1.16 -15.01
N LYS A 47 -4.71 -0.83 -16.27
CA LYS A 47 -4.46 -1.82 -17.32
C LYS A 47 -2.96 -1.94 -17.58
N VAL A 48 -2.52 -3.16 -17.82
CA VAL A 48 -1.14 -3.47 -18.20
C VAL A 48 -1.16 -3.90 -19.66
N THR A 49 -0.37 -3.22 -20.49
CA THR A 49 -0.36 -3.42 -21.94
C THR A 49 1.03 -3.77 -22.45
N PHE A 50 1.07 -4.58 -23.51
CA PHE A 50 2.30 -4.93 -24.24
C PHE A 50 2.08 -4.84 -25.75
N GLY A 51 2.88 -4.00 -26.43
CA GLY A 51 2.95 -3.93 -27.89
C GLY A 51 1.58 -3.92 -28.58
N LEU A 52 1.47 -4.72 -29.65
CA LEU A 52 0.23 -4.94 -30.41
C LEU A 52 -0.74 -5.93 -29.72
N PHE A 53 -0.28 -6.64 -28.68
CA PHE A 53 -1.07 -7.67 -28.00
C PHE A 53 -2.11 -7.11 -27.02
N GLY A 54 -2.22 -5.78 -26.92
CA GLY A 54 -3.24 -5.11 -26.13
C GLY A 54 -3.05 -5.32 -24.63
N THR A 55 -4.14 -5.63 -23.91
CA THR A 55 -4.14 -5.75 -22.45
C THR A 55 -3.69 -7.14 -22.01
N VAL A 56 -2.56 -7.21 -21.31
CA VAL A 56 -1.95 -8.43 -20.78
C VAL A 56 -2.12 -8.59 -19.27
N GLY A 57 -2.64 -7.56 -18.59
CA GLY A 57 -2.96 -7.64 -17.18
C GLY A 57 -3.85 -6.49 -16.71
N LYS A 58 -4.40 -6.66 -15.51
CA LYS A 58 -5.14 -5.62 -14.78
C LYS A 58 -4.61 -5.56 -13.35
N ALA A 59 -4.57 -4.37 -12.76
CA ALA A 59 -4.29 -4.21 -11.35
C ALA A 59 -5.32 -3.29 -10.70
N TYR A 60 -5.70 -3.63 -9.48
CA TYR A 60 -6.63 -2.87 -8.66
C TYR A 60 -5.88 -2.48 -7.41
N ALA A 61 -5.83 -1.19 -7.10
CA ALA A 61 -5.24 -0.66 -5.88
C ALA A 61 -6.34 -0.01 -5.06
N HIS A 62 -6.33 -0.29 -3.76
CA HIS A 62 -7.22 0.29 -2.78
C HIS A 62 -6.38 0.82 -1.62
N PHE A 63 -6.68 2.03 -1.19
CA PHE A 63 -6.12 2.64 0.00
C PHE A 63 -7.24 3.23 0.81
N GLU A 64 -7.23 2.94 2.10
CA GLU A 64 -8.11 3.56 3.09
C GLU A 64 -7.28 4.06 4.26
N SER A 65 -7.62 5.22 4.79
CA SER A 65 -7.01 5.75 6.01
C SER A 65 -7.98 6.61 6.79
N ASN A 66 -7.87 6.54 8.11
CA ASN A 66 -8.47 7.50 9.02
C ASN A 66 -7.37 8.17 9.87
N ALA A 67 -7.76 8.91 10.90
CA ALA A 67 -6.84 9.62 11.78
C ALA A 67 -5.81 8.72 12.51
N THR A 68 -6.05 7.41 12.60
CA THR A 68 -5.21 6.50 13.40
C THR A 68 -4.63 5.35 12.58
N ASN A 69 -5.39 4.80 11.64
CA ASN A 69 -5.05 3.57 10.94
C ASN A 69 -5.15 3.74 9.43
N TYR A 70 -4.45 2.87 8.72
CA TYR A 70 -4.57 2.75 7.27
C TYR A 70 -4.52 1.29 6.85
N ALA A 71 -5.06 1.03 5.66
CA ALA A 71 -4.84 -0.20 4.91
C ALA A 71 -4.59 0.12 3.43
N ILE A 72 -3.67 -0.61 2.82
CA ILE A 72 -3.35 -0.59 1.40
C ILE A 72 -3.49 -2.00 0.89
N SER A 73 -4.15 -2.19 -0.26
CA SER A 73 -4.11 -3.45 -1.01
C SER A 73 -3.90 -3.19 -2.50
N ILE A 74 -3.13 -4.06 -3.15
CA ILE A 74 -2.90 -4.05 -4.59
C ILE A 74 -3.06 -5.48 -5.09
N LYS A 75 -3.97 -5.69 -6.03
CA LYS A 75 -4.23 -7.00 -6.65
C LYS A 75 -4.03 -6.92 -8.15
N ALA A 76 -3.02 -7.61 -8.65
CA ALA A 76 -2.70 -7.72 -10.07
C ALA A 76 -3.08 -9.11 -10.60
N LYS A 77 -3.65 -9.16 -11.80
CA LYS A 77 -4.06 -10.40 -12.50
C LYS A 77 -3.62 -10.35 -13.95
N ALA A 78 -3.09 -11.46 -14.45
CA ALA A 78 -2.84 -11.61 -15.88
C ALA A 78 -4.16 -11.66 -16.68
N ALA A 79 -4.14 -11.13 -17.90
CA ALA A 79 -5.31 -11.03 -18.79
C ALA A 79 -4.94 -11.47 -20.23
N GLY A 80 -5.96 -11.76 -21.04
CA GLY A 80 -5.77 -12.19 -22.43
C GLY A 80 -4.84 -13.39 -22.56
N ILE A 81 -4.00 -13.38 -23.60
CA ILE A 81 -3.04 -14.46 -23.86
C ILE A 81 -2.02 -14.65 -22.73
N ALA A 82 -1.66 -13.57 -22.02
CA ALA A 82 -0.75 -13.63 -20.89
C ALA A 82 -1.32 -14.41 -19.71
N LYS A 83 -2.65 -14.55 -19.58
CA LYS A 83 -3.29 -15.38 -18.54
C LYS A 83 -2.88 -16.85 -18.66
N VAL A 84 -2.79 -17.37 -19.88
CA VAL A 84 -2.38 -18.77 -20.15
C VAL A 84 -0.90 -18.95 -19.83
N PHE A 85 -0.03 -18.09 -20.39
CA PHE A 85 1.42 -18.15 -20.16
C PHE A 85 1.81 -17.93 -18.69
N ALA A 86 1.08 -17.06 -17.99
CA ALA A 86 1.29 -16.83 -16.57
C ALA A 86 0.59 -17.88 -15.69
N ASN A 87 -0.08 -18.89 -16.26
CA ASN A 87 -0.78 -19.93 -15.51
C ASN A 87 -1.80 -19.38 -14.50
N ASN A 88 -2.64 -18.44 -14.95
CA ASN A 88 -3.63 -17.72 -14.16
C ASN A 88 -3.01 -16.96 -12.97
N ARG A 89 -1.80 -16.41 -13.13
CA ARG A 89 -1.10 -15.70 -12.07
C ARG A 89 -1.91 -14.52 -11.52
N VAL A 90 -2.01 -14.50 -10.20
CA VAL A 90 -2.52 -13.41 -9.38
C VAL A 90 -1.42 -13.04 -8.39
N GLU A 91 -1.17 -11.74 -8.25
CA GLU A 91 -0.31 -11.21 -7.20
C GLU A 91 -1.09 -10.23 -6.35
N GLU A 92 -0.93 -10.35 -5.04
CA GLU A 92 -1.54 -9.44 -4.08
C GLU A 92 -0.45 -8.93 -3.14
N TYR A 93 -0.52 -7.64 -2.84
CA TYR A 93 0.32 -6.97 -1.88
C TYR A 93 -0.58 -6.18 -0.96
N GLY A 94 -0.30 -6.18 0.34
CA GLY A 94 -1.02 -5.32 1.25
C GLY A 94 -0.16 -4.86 2.42
N SER A 95 -0.52 -3.70 2.94
CA SER A 95 0.12 -3.09 4.11
C SER A 95 -0.93 -2.49 5.01
N GLN A 96 -0.79 -2.68 6.31
CA GLN A 96 -1.69 -2.13 7.31
C GLN A 96 -0.89 -1.67 8.52
N GLY A 97 -1.34 -0.58 9.13
CA GLY A 97 -0.63 0.00 10.26
C GLY A 97 -1.30 1.25 10.79
N THR A 98 -0.49 2.12 11.36
CA THR A 98 -0.94 3.37 11.97
C THR A 98 -0.48 4.59 11.18
N VAL A 99 -1.21 5.68 11.32
CA VAL A 99 -0.87 7.00 10.77
C VAL A 99 -0.30 7.85 11.91
N THR A 100 0.84 8.52 11.69
CA THR A 100 1.38 9.47 12.67
C THR A 100 0.60 10.80 12.62
N LYS A 101 0.83 11.69 13.60
CA LYS A 101 0.20 13.02 13.61
C LYS A 101 0.54 13.84 12.36
N GLU A 102 1.69 13.59 11.76
CA GLU A 102 2.19 14.23 10.54
C GLU A 102 1.68 13.56 9.25
N GLY A 103 0.83 12.51 9.36
CA GLY A 103 0.30 11.78 8.22
C GLY A 103 1.22 10.69 7.66
N ILE A 104 2.34 10.38 8.33
CA ILE A 104 3.27 9.34 7.88
C ILE A 104 2.69 7.96 8.18
N LEU A 105 2.67 7.08 7.18
CA LEU A 105 2.22 5.70 7.35
C LEU A 105 3.30 4.86 8.03
N LYS A 106 2.96 4.22 9.14
CA LYS A 106 3.83 3.35 9.94
C LYS A 106 3.32 1.89 9.88
N PRO A 107 3.94 1.00 9.09
CA PRO A 107 3.46 -0.36 8.90
C PRO A 107 3.58 -1.23 10.14
N LYS A 108 2.50 -1.92 10.48
CA LYS A 108 2.52 -3.02 11.45
C LYS A 108 2.66 -4.37 10.75
N ILE A 109 2.00 -4.51 9.60
CA ILE A 109 2.01 -5.72 8.80
C ILE A 109 2.15 -5.34 7.32
N PHE A 110 3.03 -6.04 6.62
CA PHE A 110 3.08 -6.07 5.17
C PHE A 110 2.98 -7.51 4.69
N TYR A 111 2.28 -7.77 3.59
CA TYR A 111 2.23 -9.12 3.01
C TYR A 111 2.30 -9.10 1.49
N ARG A 112 2.71 -10.25 0.96
CA ARG A 112 2.69 -10.57 -0.46
C ARG A 112 2.11 -11.96 -0.64
N LEU A 113 1.18 -12.09 -1.58
CA LEU A 113 0.67 -13.36 -2.08
C LEU A 113 1.00 -13.47 -3.56
N LYS A 114 1.65 -14.57 -3.95
CA LYS A 114 1.75 -14.98 -5.35
C LYS A 114 1.02 -16.28 -5.54
N GLN A 115 0.04 -16.28 -6.42
CA GLN A 115 -0.79 -17.45 -6.68
C GLN A 115 -0.85 -17.72 -8.18
N THR A 116 -0.79 -19.01 -8.53
CA THR A 116 -1.05 -19.54 -9.88
C THR A 116 -2.02 -20.71 -9.71
N SER A 117 -2.45 -21.36 -10.81
CA SER A 117 -3.26 -22.59 -10.69
C SER A 117 -2.55 -23.74 -9.96
N LYS A 118 -1.21 -23.70 -9.83
CA LYS A 118 -0.39 -24.81 -9.30
C LYS A 118 0.25 -24.52 -7.94
N ARG A 119 0.44 -23.25 -7.59
CA ARG A 119 1.28 -22.82 -6.45
C ARG A 119 0.70 -21.59 -5.77
N ARG A 120 0.88 -21.53 -4.46
CA ARG A 120 0.61 -20.37 -3.61
C ARG A 120 1.85 -20.08 -2.76
N ASP A 121 2.35 -18.86 -2.81
CA ASP A 121 3.50 -18.38 -2.03
C ASP A 121 3.06 -17.12 -1.28
N PHE A 122 2.89 -17.26 0.03
CA PHE A 122 2.46 -16.19 0.92
C PHE A 122 3.60 -15.81 1.86
N LYS A 123 3.90 -14.52 1.91
CA LYS A 123 4.87 -13.94 2.85
C LYS A 123 4.18 -12.85 3.65
N LYS A 124 4.33 -12.89 4.97
CA LYS A 124 3.82 -11.88 5.90
C LYS A 124 4.96 -11.37 6.78
N TYR A 125 5.11 -10.06 6.82
CA TYR A 125 6.13 -9.35 7.57
C TYR A 125 5.44 -8.60 8.70
N ILE A 126 5.92 -8.79 9.93
CA ILE A 126 5.36 -8.19 11.14
C ILE A 126 6.42 -7.29 11.76
N PHE A 127 6.11 -6.01 11.90
CA PHE A 127 7.01 -4.99 12.41
C PHE A 127 6.86 -4.86 13.93
N ASP A 128 7.96 -5.03 14.65
CA ASP A 128 8.07 -4.72 16.07
C ASP A 128 9.02 -3.52 16.23
N TYR A 129 8.44 -2.34 16.48
CA TYR A 129 9.21 -1.09 16.59
C TYR A 129 9.94 -0.95 17.92
N GLU A 130 9.45 -1.59 18.98
CA GLU A 130 10.08 -1.54 20.31
C GLU A 130 11.37 -2.36 20.28
N LYS A 131 11.29 -3.57 19.74
CA LYS A 131 12.45 -4.47 19.58
C LYS A 131 13.30 -4.15 18.35
N LYS A 132 12.83 -3.26 17.46
CA LYS A 132 13.42 -2.99 16.14
C LYS A 132 13.68 -4.28 15.36
N THR A 133 12.65 -5.14 15.26
CA THR A 133 12.73 -6.39 14.49
C THR A 133 11.59 -6.50 13.49
N ILE A 134 11.81 -7.29 12.44
CA ILE A 134 10.77 -7.65 11.48
C ILE A 134 10.73 -9.17 11.40
N THR A 135 9.61 -9.77 11.78
CA THR A 135 9.39 -11.22 11.64
C THR A 135 8.79 -11.50 10.28
N LEU A 136 9.43 -12.34 9.47
CA LEU A 136 8.90 -12.89 8.23
C LEU A 136 8.34 -14.29 8.47
N LEU A 137 7.05 -14.45 8.16
CA LEU A 137 6.36 -15.73 8.04
C LEU A 137 6.19 -16.08 6.57
N THR A 138 6.61 -17.27 6.17
CA THR A 138 6.46 -17.77 4.79
C THR A 138 5.63 -19.04 4.79
N ASP A 139 4.53 -19.05 4.02
CA ASP A 139 3.71 -20.22 3.76
C ASP A 139 3.72 -20.54 2.26
N LYS A 140 4.11 -21.76 1.89
CA LYS A 140 4.11 -22.23 0.49
C LYS A 140 3.25 -23.47 0.32
N GLU A 141 2.42 -23.44 -0.71
CA GLU A 141 1.55 -24.55 -1.11
C GLU A 141 1.77 -24.89 -2.60
N LYS A 142 1.58 -26.15 -2.94
CA LYS A 142 1.63 -26.66 -4.32
C LYS A 142 0.51 -27.66 -4.47
N TYR A 143 -0.32 -27.48 -5.50
CA TYR A 143 -1.50 -28.31 -5.76
C TYR A 143 -2.42 -28.49 -4.52
N GLY A 144 -2.58 -27.44 -3.70
CA GLY A 144 -3.40 -27.47 -2.49
C GLY A 144 -2.75 -28.14 -1.28
N VAL A 145 -1.56 -28.70 -1.41
CA VAL A 145 -0.81 -29.33 -0.30
C VAL A 145 0.16 -28.32 0.29
N PHE A 146 0.15 -28.16 1.63
CA PHE A 146 1.12 -27.36 2.36
C PHE A 146 2.51 -28.00 2.28
N HIS A 147 3.51 -27.20 1.89
CA HIS A 147 4.89 -27.69 1.71
C HIS A 147 5.89 -27.02 2.62
N THR A 148 5.67 -25.77 3.04
CA THR A 148 6.64 -25.05 3.85
C THR A 148 5.94 -24.02 4.71
N ARG A 149 6.27 -24.02 6.01
CA ARG A 149 6.04 -22.91 6.93
C ARG A 149 7.38 -22.55 7.54
N ASN A 150 7.85 -21.33 7.29
CA ASN A 150 9.08 -20.81 7.89
C ASN A 150 8.79 -19.53 8.68
N LYS A 151 9.55 -19.33 9.75
CA LYS A 151 9.58 -18.09 10.54
C LYS A 151 11.03 -17.67 10.67
N GLU A 152 11.33 -16.45 10.22
CA GLU A 152 12.66 -15.85 10.35
C GLU A 152 12.55 -14.41 10.83
N ILE A 153 13.62 -13.91 11.46
CA ILE A 153 13.78 -12.49 11.76
C ILE A 153 14.70 -11.92 10.69
N LEU A 154 14.28 -10.84 10.03
CA LEU A 154 15.12 -10.18 9.04
C LEU A 154 16.40 -9.65 9.71
N SER A 155 17.52 -9.71 9.00
CA SER A 155 18.82 -9.20 9.44
C SER A 155 18.87 -7.67 9.56
N TYR A 156 17.81 -6.98 9.14
CA TYR A 156 17.69 -5.53 9.16
C TYR A 156 16.30 -5.09 9.64
N PHE A 157 16.25 -3.87 10.16
CA PHE A 157 15.01 -3.18 10.50
C PHE A 157 14.83 -1.94 9.64
N THR A 158 13.62 -1.71 9.18
CA THR A 158 13.25 -0.50 8.43
C THR A 158 11.89 0.02 8.90
N LYS A 159 11.67 1.32 8.70
CA LYS A 159 10.42 2.00 9.05
C LYS A 159 9.33 1.85 7.99
N ASN A 160 9.66 1.36 6.80
CA ASN A 160 8.72 1.27 5.67
C ASN A 160 8.70 -0.14 5.06
N ASP A 161 7.57 -0.50 4.48
CA ASP A 161 7.50 -1.45 3.37
C ASP A 161 7.39 -0.70 2.03
N VAL A 162 7.45 -1.40 0.91
CA VAL A 162 7.38 -0.78 -0.43
C VAL A 162 6.11 0.03 -0.65
N LEU A 163 4.97 -0.35 -0.06
CA LEU A 163 3.69 0.36 -0.22
C LEU A 163 3.68 1.61 0.64
N THR A 164 4.09 1.52 1.91
CA THR A 164 4.18 2.71 2.76
C THR A 164 5.24 3.68 2.27
N LEU A 165 6.37 3.18 1.75
CA LEU A 165 7.39 4.04 1.14
C LEU A 165 6.82 4.82 -0.05
N TYR A 166 6.02 4.19 -0.90
CA TYR A 166 5.35 4.85 -2.02
C TYR A 166 4.47 6.02 -1.53
N TYR A 167 3.60 5.78 -0.55
CA TYR A 167 2.72 6.83 -0.02
C TYR A 167 3.50 7.90 0.76
N ASN A 168 4.53 7.51 1.52
CA ASN A 168 5.36 8.41 2.31
C ASN A 168 6.38 9.19 1.46
N LEU A 169 6.55 8.85 0.18
CA LEU A 169 7.63 9.36 -0.65
C LEU A 169 7.66 10.90 -0.68
N HIS A 170 6.49 11.55 -0.76
CA HIS A 170 6.37 13.00 -0.81
C HIS A 170 6.91 13.70 0.46
N PHE A 171 6.93 13.05 1.61
CA PHE A 171 7.59 13.59 2.82
C PHE A 171 9.11 13.58 2.73
N TYR A 172 9.69 12.70 1.90
CA TYR A 172 11.14 12.49 1.80
C TYR A 172 11.78 13.23 0.63
N LEU A 173 11.05 13.43 -0.47
CA LEU A 173 11.61 14.10 -1.64
C LEU A 173 11.90 15.58 -1.34
N ARG A 174 13.00 16.08 -1.92
CA ARG A 174 13.50 17.45 -1.84
C ARG A 174 13.83 17.94 -3.25
N SER A 175 13.70 19.25 -3.49
CA SER A 175 13.88 19.84 -4.82
C SER A 175 15.34 19.85 -5.30
N ASN A 176 16.30 19.85 -4.38
CA ASN A 176 17.74 19.94 -4.68
C ASN A 176 18.45 18.58 -4.80
N GLN A 177 17.73 17.46 -4.65
CA GLN A 177 18.29 16.13 -4.69
C GLN A 177 17.52 15.23 -5.66
N ASN A 178 18.27 14.52 -6.51
CA ASN A 178 17.69 13.71 -7.59
C ASN A 178 17.83 12.21 -7.39
N LEU A 179 18.64 11.74 -6.43
CA LEU A 179 18.80 10.32 -6.13
C LEU A 179 18.60 10.08 -4.64
N TYR A 180 17.73 9.14 -4.30
CA TYR A 180 17.39 8.77 -2.94
C TYR A 180 17.63 7.27 -2.78
N ARG A 181 18.27 6.90 -1.67
CA ARG A 181 18.46 5.51 -1.28
C ARG A 181 17.62 5.27 -0.04
N PHE A 182 16.69 4.34 -0.17
CA PHE A 182 15.79 3.93 0.90
C PHE A 182 16.07 2.48 1.28
N GLN A 183 15.56 2.12 2.45
CA GLN A 183 15.45 0.75 2.90
C GLN A 183 13.98 0.48 3.15
N ALA A 184 13.41 -0.57 2.57
CA ALA A 184 12.05 -0.99 2.84
C ALA A 184 11.86 -2.49 2.64
N VAL A 185 10.95 -3.09 3.42
CA VAL A 185 10.54 -4.47 3.17
C VAL A 185 9.92 -4.57 1.78
N GLY A 186 10.37 -5.52 0.99
CA GLY A 186 9.97 -5.68 -0.43
C GLY A 186 10.93 -5.03 -1.44
N GLY A 187 11.99 -4.37 -0.97
CA GLY A 187 13.17 -4.03 -1.79
C GLY A 187 14.09 -5.23 -2.02
N SER A 188 15.40 -4.99 -2.05
CA SER A 188 16.44 -6.04 -2.12
C SER A 188 16.21 -7.13 -1.07
N GLU A 189 16.39 -8.40 -1.43
CA GLU A 189 16.22 -9.51 -0.49
C GLU A 189 17.26 -9.50 0.63
N GLN A 190 18.46 -8.95 0.37
CA GLN A 190 19.57 -8.93 1.33
C GLN A 190 19.36 -7.92 2.46
N ASP A 191 18.96 -6.70 2.10
CA ASP A 191 19.01 -5.54 2.97
C ASP A 191 17.82 -4.59 2.79
N GLY A 192 16.84 -4.92 1.94
CA GLY A 192 15.68 -4.07 1.68
C GLY A 192 16.00 -2.81 0.88
N LYS A 193 17.18 -2.69 0.28
CA LYS A 193 17.58 -1.51 -0.50
C LYS A 193 16.62 -1.21 -1.66
N ILE A 194 16.33 0.09 -1.82
CA ILE A 194 15.57 0.66 -2.93
C ILE A 194 16.21 1.98 -3.35
N ASP A 195 16.50 2.14 -4.64
CA ASP A 195 16.97 3.41 -5.18
C ASP A 195 15.84 4.09 -5.96
N VAL A 196 15.60 5.38 -5.68
CA VAL A 196 14.62 6.22 -6.38
C VAL A 196 15.34 7.41 -6.97
N LYS A 197 15.28 7.56 -8.30
CA LYS A 197 15.86 8.70 -9.02
C LYS A 197 14.75 9.56 -9.62
N ILE A 198 14.77 10.86 -9.34
CA ILE A 198 13.96 11.86 -10.06
C ILE A 198 14.62 12.10 -11.41
N LEU A 199 13.87 11.85 -12.50
CA LEU A 199 14.39 12.01 -13.85
C LEU A 199 14.34 13.48 -14.29
N GLN A 200 15.43 13.94 -14.91
CA GLN A 200 15.57 15.29 -15.44
C GLN A 200 16.24 15.25 -16.83
N GLY A 201 16.24 16.38 -17.53
CA GLY A 201 16.92 16.56 -18.81
C GLY A 201 16.59 15.51 -19.87
N LYS A 202 17.62 15.00 -20.56
CA LYS A 202 17.49 14.03 -21.66
C LYS A 202 16.86 12.71 -21.22
N GLU A 203 17.17 12.23 -20.02
CA GLU A 203 16.59 10.98 -19.49
C GLU A 203 15.09 11.10 -19.30
N ARG A 204 14.63 12.20 -18.69
CA ARG A 204 13.20 12.51 -18.57
C ARG A 204 12.54 12.58 -19.94
N ALA A 205 13.13 13.31 -20.88
CA ALA A 205 12.56 13.46 -22.22
C ALA A 205 12.39 12.11 -22.94
N LYS A 206 13.33 11.17 -22.78
CA LYS A 206 13.23 9.81 -23.33
C LYS A 206 12.02 9.05 -22.77
N ILE A 207 11.86 9.03 -21.45
CA ILE A 207 10.75 8.31 -20.80
C ILE A 207 9.41 9.03 -21.06
N GLN A 208 9.40 10.36 -21.13
CA GLN A 208 8.20 11.14 -21.45
C GLN A 208 7.67 10.85 -22.85
N LYS A 209 8.54 10.66 -23.85
CA LYS A 209 8.13 10.23 -25.21
C LYS A 209 7.43 8.85 -25.19
N LEU A 210 7.84 7.94 -24.31
CA LEU A 210 7.28 6.59 -24.22
C LEU A 210 5.96 6.54 -23.45
N LEU A 211 5.86 7.34 -22.37
CA LEU A 211 4.71 7.34 -21.47
C LEU A 211 3.65 8.39 -21.83
N LYS A 212 4.00 9.49 -22.50
CA LYS A 212 3.08 10.52 -23.01
C LYS A 212 2.10 11.04 -21.96
N VAL A 213 2.59 11.40 -20.77
CA VAL A 213 1.79 11.95 -19.67
C VAL A 213 2.60 12.91 -18.82
N ASP A 214 2.00 13.94 -18.25
CA ASP A 214 2.72 14.87 -17.36
C ASP A 214 2.66 14.45 -15.89
N GLY A 215 3.75 14.72 -15.19
CA GLY A 215 3.91 14.44 -13.77
C GLY A 215 5.37 14.44 -13.31
N LEU A 216 5.59 13.90 -12.11
CA LEU A 216 6.91 13.63 -11.55
C LEU A 216 7.41 12.28 -12.07
N TYR A 217 8.51 12.30 -12.81
CA TYR A 217 9.11 11.10 -13.40
C TYR A 217 10.13 10.50 -12.45
N LEU A 218 9.90 9.24 -12.07
CA LEU A 218 10.78 8.49 -11.19
C LEU A 218 11.31 7.25 -11.90
N ALA A 219 12.57 6.91 -11.65
CA ALA A 219 13.13 5.58 -11.89
C ALA A 219 13.36 4.90 -10.54
N VAL A 220 12.76 3.73 -10.35
CA VAL A 220 12.77 2.96 -9.10
C VAL A 220 13.47 1.63 -9.33
N LYS A 221 14.50 1.33 -8.55
CA LYS A 221 15.24 0.07 -8.61
C LYS A 221 15.07 -0.68 -7.29
N LEU A 222 14.41 -1.83 -7.35
CA LEU A 222 14.14 -2.67 -6.17
C LEU A 222 15.18 -3.79 -5.97
N TYR A 223 16.19 -3.90 -6.85
CA TYR A 223 17.25 -4.93 -6.79
C TYR A 223 16.73 -6.38 -6.67
N GLN A 224 15.54 -6.63 -7.20
CA GLN A 224 14.92 -7.95 -7.31
C GLN A 224 14.42 -8.15 -8.74
N LYS A 225 14.23 -9.39 -9.16
CA LYS A 225 13.60 -9.70 -10.46
C LYS A 225 12.12 -9.29 -10.42
N ILE A 226 11.83 -8.02 -10.70
CA ILE A 226 10.46 -7.53 -10.90
C ILE A 226 10.03 -7.98 -12.30
N PHE A 227 8.99 -8.82 -12.37
CA PHE A 227 8.42 -9.34 -13.63
C PHE A 227 9.44 -9.93 -14.61
N ALA A 228 10.57 -10.45 -14.14
CA ALA A 228 11.65 -10.96 -15.00
C ALA A 228 12.22 -9.91 -15.99
N SER A 229 12.12 -8.62 -15.68
CA SER A 229 12.87 -7.58 -16.41
C SER A 229 14.38 -7.71 -16.15
N LYS A 230 15.19 -7.53 -17.19
CA LYS A 230 16.66 -7.61 -17.11
C LYS A 230 17.28 -6.54 -16.20
N GLU A 231 16.73 -5.33 -16.20
CA GLU A 231 17.29 -4.18 -15.48
C GLU A 231 16.77 -4.05 -14.03
N GLY A 232 15.63 -4.66 -13.72
CA GLY A 232 14.99 -4.53 -12.40
C GLY A 232 14.56 -3.10 -12.05
N GLN A 233 14.37 -2.26 -13.07
CA GLN A 233 14.04 -0.85 -12.95
C GLN A 233 12.63 -0.57 -13.47
N LEU A 234 11.82 0.07 -12.63
CA LEU A 234 10.47 0.54 -12.93
C LEU A 234 10.50 2.06 -13.10
N TYR A 235 10.04 2.53 -14.24
CA TYR A 235 9.74 3.95 -14.42
C TYR A 235 8.30 4.22 -14.02
N VAL A 236 8.06 5.26 -13.21
CA VAL A 236 6.72 5.67 -12.78
C VAL A 236 6.54 7.16 -13.00
N VAL A 237 5.35 7.57 -13.43
CA VAL A 237 4.96 8.98 -13.47
C VAL A 237 3.88 9.22 -12.43
N LEU A 238 4.19 10.02 -11.41
CA LEU A 238 3.24 10.43 -10.39
C LEU A 238 2.51 11.70 -10.81
N GLY A 239 1.19 11.74 -10.59
CA GLY A 239 0.40 12.95 -10.71
C GLY A 239 0.68 13.95 -9.59
N LYS A 240 0.03 15.14 -9.68
CA LYS A 240 0.09 16.16 -8.62
C LYS A 240 -0.51 15.67 -7.30
N ASP A 241 -1.40 14.69 -7.38
CA ASP A 241 -2.04 13.97 -6.28
C ASP A 241 -1.19 12.81 -5.73
N ASN A 242 0.07 12.67 -6.18
CA ASN A 242 0.98 11.57 -5.86
C ASN A 242 0.46 10.18 -6.27
N ILE A 243 -0.53 10.10 -7.16
CA ILE A 243 -1.03 8.83 -7.68
C ILE A 243 -0.30 8.49 -8.98
N ALA A 244 0.15 7.25 -9.11
CA ALA A 244 0.79 6.76 -10.32
C ALA A 244 -0.19 6.85 -11.50
N LYS A 245 0.17 7.64 -12.52
CA LYS A 245 -0.61 7.72 -13.77
C LYS A 245 -0.20 6.64 -14.74
N ARG A 246 1.11 6.39 -14.85
CA ARG A 246 1.69 5.39 -15.75
C ARG A 246 2.95 4.78 -15.16
N GLY A 247 3.18 3.52 -15.51
CA GLY A 247 4.41 2.79 -15.23
C GLY A 247 4.99 2.18 -16.50
N LEU A 248 6.31 2.00 -16.56
CA LEU A 248 7.02 1.32 -17.63
C LEU A 248 8.08 0.40 -17.04
N LEU A 249 8.00 -0.88 -17.41
CA LEU A 249 9.08 -1.85 -17.26
C LEU A 249 9.64 -2.14 -18.64
N LYS A 250 10.95 -2.02 -18.78
CA LYS A 250 11.63 -2.36 -20.04
C LYS A 250 12.07 -3.82 -20.06
N ASP A 251 12.13 -4.37 -21.27
CA ASP A 251 12.80 -5.64 -21.56
C ASP A 251 12.35 -6.81 -20.65
N VAL A 252 11.04 -6.89 -20.43
CA VAL A 252 10.35 -8.00 -19.76
C VAL A 252 10.44 -9.24 -20.64
N ILE A 253 10.96 -10.35 -20.12
CA ILE A 253 11.09 -11.60 -20.88
C ILE A 253 9.72 -12.03 -21.42
N PHE A 254 9.66 -12.38 -22.70
CA PHE A 254 8.45 -12.69 -23.50
C PHE A 254 7.51 -11.52 -23.81
N PHE A 255 7.65 -10.37 -23.14
CA PHE A 255 6.71 -9.25 -23.23
C PHE A 255 7.38 -7.89 -23.45
N GLY A 256 8.63 -7.83 -23.91
CA GLY A 256 9.35 -6.59 -24.22
C GLY A 256 9.07 -5.44 -23.23
N ASP A 257 8.67 -4.27 -23.74
CA ASP A 257 8.28 -3.15 -22.90
C ASP A 257 6.82 -3.25 -22.43
N VAL A 258 6.62 -3.31 -21.12
CA VAL A 258 5.30 -3.40 -20.49
C VAL A 258 4.92 -2.07 -19.85
N LYS A 259 3.72 -1.58 -20.18
CA LYS A 259 3.19 -0.31 -19.66
C LYS A 259 2.00 -0.53 -18.75
N GLY A 260 2.04 0.03 -17.54
CA GLY A 260 0.88 0.19 -16.67
C GLY A 260 0.23 1.55 -16.92
N ILE A 261 -1.09 1.59 -17.06
CA ILE A 261 -1.85 2.81 -17.36
C ILE A 261 -3.03 2.89 -16.41
N LEU A 262 -3.14 3.99 -15.66
CA LEU A 262 -4.31 4.30 -14.85
C LEU A 262 -5.54 4.46 -15.77
N VAL A 263 -6.59 3.70 -15.48
CA VAL A 263 -7.86 3.67 -16.23
C VAL A 263 -8.94 4.41 -15.46
N LYS A 264 -9.04 4.14 -14.16
CA LYS A 264 -10.07 4.70 -13.28
C LYS A 264 -9.44 5.08 -11.95
N LYS A 265 -9.90 6.19 -11.39
CA LYS A 265 -9.55 6.62 -10.04
C LYS A 265 -10.79 7.17 -9.36
N GLU A 266 -11.06 6.73 -8.15
CA GLU A 266 -12.08 7.28 -7.26
C GLU A 266 -11.44 7.71 -5.95
N VAL A 267 -11.78 8.92 -5.49
CA VAL A 267 -11.30 9.46 -4.21
C VAL A 267 -12.53 9.86 -3.42
N ARG A 268 -12.62 9.37 -2.18
CA ARG A 268 -13.68 9.68 -1.22
C ARG A 268 -13.00 10.20 0.04
N GLU A 269 -13.47 11.32 0.56
CA GLU A 269 -12.92 11.98 1.75
C GLU A 269 -14.03 12.26 2.74
#